data_AF-A0A220U2P4-F1
#
_entry.id   AF-A0A220U2P4-F1
#
_cell.length_a   1.000
_cell.length_b   1.000
_cell.length_c   1.000
_cell.angle_alpha   90.00
_cell.angle_beta   90.00
_cell.angle_gamma   90.00
#
_symmetry.space_group_name_H-M   'P 1'
#
loop_
_entity.id
_entity.type
_entity.pdbx_description
1 polymer ?
#
loop_
_entity_poly.entity_id
_entity_poly.type
_entity_poly.pdbx_seq_one_letter_code
_entity_poly.pdbx_strand_id
1 'polypeptide(L)'
;MQVLESPLGDTYLWEKLKSELTVEEQKWMQYCVFEGKTIVEIAEQENVTTDTVDSWREGVRKKLLVAVEKRGGKGNSVTDRCDRI
;
A
#
# COMPACT_ATOMS: atom_id res chain seq x y z
N MET A 1 8.92 0.61 -16.87
CA MET A 1 8.32 -0.36 -15.93
C MET A 1 9.27 -0.49 -14.75
N GLN A 2 8.97 0.13 -13.61
CA GLN A 2 9.77 -0.06 -12.41
C GLN A 2 9.30 -1.36 -11.74
N VAL A 3 10.24 -2.31 -11.63
CA VAL A 3 10.02 -3.60 -10.98
C VAL A 3 9.94 -3.33 -9.49
N LEU A 4 8.72 -3.29 -8.92
CA LEU A 4 8.56 -3.19 -7.47
C LEU A 4 9.08 -4.48 -6.83
N GLU A 5 10.28 -4.44 -6.26
CA GLU A 5 10.81 -5.51 -5.43
C GLU A 5 9.84 -5.79 -4.28
N SER A 6 9.45 -7.06 -4.09
CA SER A 6 8.34 -7.43 -3.19
C SER A 6 8.70 -7.11 -1.73
N PRO A 7 8.00 -6.17 -1.08
CA PRO A 7 8.23 -5.87 0.34
C PRO A 7 7.76 -7.02 1.26
N LEU A 8 7.04 -8.00 0.69
CA LEU A 8 6.48 -9.15 1.40
C LEU A 8 7.38 -10.40 1.30
N GLY A 9 8.46 -10.36 0.52
CA GLY A 9 9.34 -11.51 0.26
C GLY A 9 8.70 -12.63 -0.60
N ASP A 10 7.37 -12.62 -0.74
CA ASP A 10 6.60 -13.60 -1.52
C ASP A 10 6.09 -12.90 -2.81
N THR A 11 6.79 -13.14 -3.93
CA THR A 11 6.51 -12.50 -5.22
C THR A 11 5.15 -12.87 -5.79
N TYR A 12 4.67 -14.09 -5.55
CA TYR A 12 3.35 -14.52 -6.01
C TYR A 12 2.22 -13.76 -5.30
N LEU A 13 2.34 -13.57 -3.99
CA LEU A 13 1.35 -12.84 -3.20
C LEU A 13 1.35 -11.35 -3.57
N TRP A 14 2.53 -10.81 -3.83
CA TRP A 14 2.70 -9.43 -4.30
C TRP A 14 2.06 -9.16 -5.66
N GLU A 15 2.31 -10.01 -6.65
CA GLU A 15 1.72 -9.85 -7.99
C GLU A 15 0.20 -10.02 -7.96
N LYS A 16 -0.31 -10.95 -7.15
CA LYS A 16 -1.76 -11.11 -6.96
C LYS A 16 -2.39 -9.90 -6.26
N LEU A 17 -1.75 -9.40 -5.21
CA LEU A 17 -2.20 -8.19 -4.52
C LEU A 17 -2.22 -6.99 -5.48
N LYS A 18 -1.14 -6.77 -6.23
CA LYS A 18 -1.07 -5.73 -7.28
C LYS A 18 -2.22 -5.82 -8.27
N SER A 19 -2.60 -7.03 -8.69
CA SER A 19 -3.74 -7.22 -9.60
C SER A 19 -5.09 -6.83 -9.01
N GLU A 20 -5.23 -6.85 -7.67
CA GLU A 20 -6.45 -6.44 -6.96
C GLU A 20 -6.42 -4.95 -6.56
N LEU A 21 -5.26 -4.29 -6.58
CA LEU A 21 -5.10 -2.87 -6.22
C LEU A 21 -5.44 -1.93 -7.38
N THR A 22 -6.11 -0.81 -7.07
CA THR A 22 -6.32 0.28 -8.04
C THR A 22 -5.00 1.00 -8.31
N VAL A 23 -4.99 1.80 -9.39
CA VAL A 23 -3.81 2.60 -9.76
C VAL A 23 -3.41 3.55 -8.63
N GLU A 24 -4.38 4.14 -7.94
CA GLU A 24 -4.12 5.08 -6.84
C GLU A 24 -3.56 4.39 -5.60
N GLU A 25 -4.09 3.22 -5.27
CA GLU A 25 -3.58 2.38 -4.18
C GLU A 25 -2.15 1.89 -4.45
N GLN A 26 -1.83 1.54 -5.70
CA GLN A 26 -0.46 1.20 -6.10
C GLN A 26 0.49 2.39 -5.98
N LYS A 27 0.05 3.59 -6.39
CA LYS A 27 0.80 4.84 -6.21
C LYS A 27 1.06 5.12 -4.73
N TRP A 28 0.03 5.02 -3.89
CA TRP A 28 0.19 5.17 -2.44
C TRP A 28 1.27 4.24 -1.92
N MET A 29 1.22 2.97 -2.31
CA MET A 29 2.19 1.99 -1.86
C MET A 29 3.60 2.29 -2.36
N GLN A 30 3.76 2.76 -3.60
CA GLN A 30 5.04 3.20 -4.14
C GLN A 30 5.62 4.37 -3.34
N TYR A 31 4.85 5.43 -3.17
CA TYR A 31 5.30 6.62 -2.45
C TYR A 31 5.59 6.33 -0.98
N CYS A 32 4.72 5.56 -0.33
CA CYS A 32 4.80 5.36 1.10
C CYS A 32 5.79 4.25 1.51
N VAL A 33 5.79 3.11 0.79
CA VAL A 33 6.62 1.96 1.14
C VAL A 33 8.03 2.06 0.55
N PHE A 34 8.16 2.56 -0.69
CA PHE A 34 9.46 2.63 -1.36
C PHE A 34 10.13 3.98 -1.20
N GLU A 35 9.38 5.07 -1.35
CA GLU A 35 9.93 6.43 -1.22
C GLU A 35 9.89 6.95 0.22
N GLY A 36 9.15 6.28 1.12
CA GLY A 36 9.03 6.69 2.52
C GLY A 36 8.30 8.02 2.71
N LYS A 37 7.51 8.45 1.72
CA LYS A 37 6.73 9.69 1.77
C LYS A 37 5.55 9.54 2.74
N THR A 38 5.25 10.63 3.43
CA THR A 38 4.09 10.75 4.32
C THR A 38 2.79 10.97 3.52
N ILE A 39 1.65 10.75 4.18
CA ILE A 39 0.32 11.02 3.60
C ILE A 39 0.21 12.48 3.10
N VAL A 40 0.82 13.43 3.81
CA VAL A 40 0.81 14.85 3.47
C VAL A 40 1.61 15.10 2.17
N GLU A 41 2.82 14.57 2.07
CA GLU A 41 3.64 14.73 0.87
C GLU A 41 3.00 14.09 -0.36
N ILE A 42 2.33 12.95 -0.19
CA ILE A 42 1.58 12.27 -1.26
C ILE A 42 0.39 13.12 -1.70
N ALA A 43 -0.35 13.69 -0.74
CA ALA A 43 -1.50 14.54 -1.01
C ALA A 43 -1.09 15.81 -1.79
N GLU A 44 0.00 16.45 -1.37
CA GLU A 44 0.56 17.61 -2.07
C GLU A 44 1.04 17.25 -3.49
N GLN A 45 1.72 16.12 -3.65
CA GLN A 45 2.27 15.69 -4.94
C GLN A 45 1.20 15.31 -5.96
N GLU A 46 0.17 14.56 -5.54
CA GLU A 46 -0.94 14.15 -6.41
C GLU A 46 -2.06 15.19 -6.48
N ASN A 47 -1.91 16.32 -5.77
CA ASN A 47 -2.91 17.39 -5.65
C ASN A 47 -4.29 16.88 -5.19
N VAL A 48 -4.28 15.95 -4.24
CA VAL A 48 -5.48 15.36 -3.62
C VAL A 48 -5.54 15.74 -2.14
N THR A 49 -6.66 15.44 -1.47
CA THR A 49 -6.76 15.63 -0.03
C THR A 49 -6.08 14.50 0.73
N THR A 50 -5.59 14.78 1.93
CA THR A 50 -5.06 13.74 2.84
C THR A 50 -6.09 12.64 3.13
N ASP A 51 -7.38 12.98 3.14
CA ASP A 51 -8.50 12.03 3.26
C ASP A 51 -8.60 11.06 2.07
N THR A 52 -8.34 11.56 0.85
CA THR A 52 -8.27 10.70 -0.35
C THR A 52 -7.11 9.72 -0.24
N VAL A 53 -5.95 10.19 0.24
CA VAL A 53 -4.75 9.37 0.44
C VAL A 53 -4.96 8.35 1.57
N ASP A 54 -5.67 8.71 2.64
CA ASP A 54 -6.04 7.78 3.71
C ASP A 54 -7.02 6.71 3.22
N SER A 55 -7.95 7.07 2.34
CA SER A 55 -8.81 6.09 1.65
C SER A 55 -8.00 5.09 0.81
N TRP A 56 -6.93 5.54 0.13
CA TRP A 56 -6.03 4.64 -0.59
C TRP A 56 -5.32 3.68 0.38
N ARG A 57 -4.82 4.19 1.52
CA ARG A 57 -4.21 3.38 2.59
C ARG A 57 -5.17 2.31 3.11
N GLU A 58 -6.41 2.69 3.43
CA GLU A 58 -7.43 1.77 3.90
C GLU A 58 -7.74 0.67 2.87
N GLY A 59 -7.89 1.06 1.59
CA GLY A 59 -8.15 0.13 0.49
C GLY A 59 -7.05 -0.92 0.34
N VAL A 60 -5.80 -0.46 0.34
CA VAL A 60 -4.61 -1.31 0.34
C VAL A 60 -4.61 -2.28 1.52
N ARG A 61 -4.88 -1.77 2.73
CA ARG A 61 -4.83 -2.57 3.96
C ARG A 61 -5.92 -3.64 4.00
N LYS A 62 -7.15 -3.31 3.57
CA LYS A 62 -8.26 -4.27 3.44
C LYS A 62 -7.91 -5.39 2.47
N LYS A 63 -7.33 -5.05 1.32
CA LYS A 63 -6.91 -6.03 0.31
C LYS A 63 -5.74 -6.89 0.79
N LEU A 64 -4.77 -6.29 1.48
CA LEU A 64 -3.65 -7.01 2.08
C LEU A 64 -4.14 -8.03 3.13
N LEU A 65 -5.06 -7.62 4.01
CA LEU A 65 -5.70 -8.50 4.98
C LEU A 65 -6.39 -9.67 4.28
N VAL A 66 -7.23 -9.40 3.28
CA VAL A 66 -7.91 -10.45 2.50
C VAL A 66 -6.91 -11.40 1.82
N ALA A 67 -5.82 -10.87 1.26
CA ALA A 67 -4.78 -11.67 0.60
C ALA A 67 -4.04 -12.59 1.60
N VAL A 68 -3.81 -12.12 2.83
CA VAL A 68 -3.17 -12.89 3.91
C VAL A 68 -4.13 -13.91 4.53
N GLU A 69 -5.40 -13.55 4.70
CA GLU A 69 -6.43 -14.37 5.33
C GLU A 69 -6.80 -15.59 4.46
N LYS A 70 -6.70 -15.46 3.13
CA LYS A 70 -6.80 -16.57 2.17
C LYS A 70 -5.77 -17.71 2.42
N ARG A 71 -4.76 -17.52 3.29
CA ARG A 71 -3.82 -18.58 3.72
C ARG A 71 -3.89 -18.96 5.22
N GLY A 72 -4.79 -18.38 6.01
CA GLY A 72 -4.95 -18.75 7.43
C GLY A 72 -3.87 -18.23 8.40
N GLY A 73 -3.17 -17.14 8.09
CA GLY A 73 -2.15 -16.53 8.96
C GLY A 73 -2.61 -15.20 9.56
N LYS A 74 -2.45 -15.02 10.88
CA LYS A 74 -2.65 -13.72 11.57
C LYS A 74 -1.66 -12.68 11.01
N GLY A 75 -2.16 -11.63 10.35
CA GLY A 75 -1.35 -10.61 9.69
C GLY A 75 -0.79 -9.56 10.66
N ASN A 76 0.53 -9.33 10.62
CA ASN A 76 1.18 -8.18 11.24
C ASN A 76 1.08 -6.94 10.33
N SER A 77 0.75 -5.79 10.93
CA SER A 77 0.52 -4.51 10.26
C SER A 77 1.82 -3.95 9.66
N VAL A 78 2.00 -4.04 8.33
CA VAL A 78 3.16 -3.48 7.59
C VAL A 78 3.01 -1.96 7.36
N THR A 79 1.86 -1.37 7.67
CA THR A 79 1.50 0.00 7.27
C THR A 79 1.88 1.10 8.29
N ASP A 80 2.40 0.77 9.46
CA ASP A 80 2.64 1.72 10.56
C ASP A 80 3.64 2.85 10.26
N ARG A 81 4.49 2.69 9.22
CA ARG A 81 5.56 3.65 8.91
C ARG A 81 5.05 4.96 8.31
N CYS A 82 3.86 4.93 7.72
CA CYS A 82 3.27 6.03 6.95
C CYS A 82 2.41 7.00 7.79
N ASP A 83 2.07 6.62 9.02
CA ASP A 83 1.19 7.36 9.93
C ASP A 83 1.91 8.37 10.82
N ARG A 84 3.25 8.43 10.79
CA ARG A 84 4.01 9.45 11.51
C ARG A 84 3.95 10.77 10.75
N ILE A 85 2.93 11.57 11.06
CA ILE A 85 2.88 13.02 10.84
C ILE A 85 3.73 13.69 11.94
#